data_AF-A0A2X1X124-F1
#
_entry.id   AF-A0A2X1X124-F1
#
_cell.length_a   1.000
_cell.length_b   1.000
_cell.length_c   1.000
_cell.angle_alpha   90.00
_cell.angle_beta   90.00
_cell.angle_gamma   90.00
#
_symmetry.space_group_name_H-M   'P 1'
#
loop_
_entity.id
_entity.type
_entity.pdbx_description
1 polymer ?
#
loop_
_entity_poly.entity_id
_entity_poly.type
_entity_poly.pdbx_seq_one_letter_code
_entity_poly.pdbx_strand_id
1 'polypeptide(L)'
;MPPNVTYARGSIRYIQQFNKVVFSDKDYARLTDSINQIKLKRGVITDLKHRNYVKEIVASKVSSNQCPRCGSEMVLRETKRGENIGKQFWGCSTFPKCRAVKQLN
;
A
#
# COMPACT_ATOMS: atom_id res chain seq x y z
N MET A 1 9.76 3.90 -12.64
CA MET A 1 9.36 4.57 -11.39
C MET A 1 8.72 5.90 -11.75
N PRO A 2 7.68 6.36 -11.03
CA PRO A 2 7.19 7.72 -11.19
C PRO A 2 8.33 8.74 -10.98
N PRO A 3 8.29 9.92 -11.62
CA PRO A 3 9.36 10.92 -11.57
C PRO A 3 9.69 11.42 -10.15
N ASN A 4 8.75 11.30 -9.21
CA ASN A 4 8.92 11.66 -7.81
C ASN A 4 9.58 10.57 -6.93
N VAL A 5 9.99 9.43 -7.52
CA VAL A 5 10.75 8.39 -6.81
C VAL A 5 12.20 8.42 -7.28
N THR A 6 13.07 9.02 -6.47
CA THR A 6 14.48 9.24 -6.79
C THR A 6 15.39 8.37 -5.91
N TYR A 7 16.54 7.96 -6.45
CA TYR A 7 17.50 7.12 -5.70
C TYR A 7 18.40 7.96 -4.78
N ALA A 8 18.57 7.51 -3.54
CA ALA A 8 19.51 7.98 -2.51
C ALA A 8 19.80 9.49 -2.52
N ARG A 9 20.80 9.96 -3.29
CA ARG A 9 21.19 11.39 -3.35
C ARG A 9 20.17 12.30 -4.06
N GLY A 10 19.33 11.74 -4.93
CA GLY A 10 18.28 12.49 -5.64
C GLY A 10 17.10 12.89 -4.76
N SER A 11 16.89 12.22 -3.61
CA SER A 11 15.76 12.52 -2.72
C SER A 11 15.97 13.84 -1.98
N ILE A 12 17.20 14.13 -1.55
CA ILE A 12 17.56 15.38 -0.88
C ILE A 12 17.30 16.57 -1.82
N ARG A 13 17.82 16.52 -3.06
CA ARG A 13 17.60 17.59 -4.06
C ARG A 13 16.12 17.79 -4.35
N TYR A 14 15.35 16.70 -4.46
CA TYR A 14 13.90 16.76 -4.67
C TYR A 14 13.17 17.38 -3.47
N ILE A 15 13.50 17.02 -2.23
CA ILE A 15 12.87 17.59 -1.02
C ILE A 15 13.20 19.09 -0.93
N GLN A 16 14.45 19.47 -1.16
CA GLN A 16 14.92 20.85 -1.05
C GLN A 16 14.33 21.80 -2.11
N GLN A 17 13.78 21.27 -3.22
CA GLN A 17 13.15 22.10 -4.25
C GLN A 17 11.81 22.72 -3.77
N PHE A 18 11.21 22.18 -2.71
CA PHE A 18 9.96 22.69 -2.14
C PHE A 18 10.27 23.72 -1.05
N ASN A 19 10.30 25.00 -1.42
CA ASN A 19 10.60 26.12 -0.51
C ASN A 19 9.38 27.01 -0.19
N LYS A 20 8.23 26.74 -0.81
CA LYS A 20 7.00 27.48 -0.56
C LYS A 20 6.48 27.12 0.84
N VAL A 21 6.39 28.12 1.72
CA VAL A 21 5.77 27.97 3.04
C VAL A 21 4.28 27.67 2.84
N VAL A 22 3.82 26.51 3.32
CA VAL A 22 2.41 26.07 3.27
C VAL A 22 1.69 26.35 4.59
N PHE A 23 2.40 26.24 5.71
CA PHE A 23 1.88 26.52 7.05
C PHE A 23 2.74 27.59 7.71
N SER A 24 2.10 28.58 8.33
CA SER A 24 2.83 29.53 9.19
C SER A 24 3.32 28.84 10.46
N ASP A 25 4.30 29.43 11.15
CA ASP A 25 4.80 28.89 12.42
C ASP A 25 3.68 28.74 13.47
N LYS A 26 2.71 29.66 13.45
CA LYS A 26 1.53 29.61 14.33
C LYS A 26 0.63 28.43 14.00
N ASP A 27 0.44 28.13 12.72
CA ASP A 27 -0.35 26.97 12.29
C ASP A 27 0.37 25.67 12.63
N TYR A 28 1.69 25.62 12.42
CA TYR A 28 2.51 24.47 12.78
C TYR A 28 2.43 24.15 14.28
N ALA A 29 2.56 25.16 15.14
CA ALA A 29 2.41 25.00 16.59
C ALA A 29 1.01 24.49 16.96
N ARG A 30 -0.05 25.13 16.44
CA ARG A 30 -1.45 24.75 16.71
C ARG A 30 -1.74 23.29 16.31
N LEU A 31 -1.26 22.88 15.13
CA LEU A 31 -1.44 21.52 14.62
C LEU A 31 -0.69 20.50 15.49
N THR A 32 0.55 20.83 15.87
CA THR A 32 1.38 19.96 16.70
C THR A 32 0.75 19.75 18.08
N ASP A 33 0.26 20.82 18.71
CA ASP A 33 -0.43 20.74 19.99
C ASP A 33 -1.71 19.91 19.91
N SER A 34 -2.51 20.13 18.86
CA SER A 34 -3.74 19.36 18.63
C SER A 34 -3.44 17.86 18.48
N ILE A 35 -2.40 17.49 17.73
CA ILE A 35 -1.97 16.09 17.58
C ILE A 35 -1.51 15.52 18.92
N ASN A 36 -0.72 16.27 19.69
CA ASN A 36 -0.19 15.82 20.97
C ASN A 36 -1.30 15.61 22.03
N GLN A 37 -2.36 16.42 21.99
CA GLN A 37 -3.52 16.25 22.88
C GLN A 37 -4.34 14.98 22.57
N ILE A 38 -4.45 14.62 21.29
CA ILE A 38 -5.23 13.44 20.85
C ILE A 38 -4.40 12.14 20.97
N LYS A 39 -3.07 12.26 20.86
CA LYS A 39 -2.17 11.10 20.82
C LYS A 39 -2.24 10.33 22.14
N LEU A 40 -2.55 9.04 22.03
CA LEU A 40 -2.48 8.12 23.17
C LEU A 40 -1.05 8.06 23.72
N LYS A 41 -0.93 8.00 25.06
CA LYS A 41 0.36 7.84 25.71
C LYS A 41 1.05 6.57 25.21
N ARG A 42 2.35 6.71 24.90
CA ARG A 42 3.20 5.59 24.52
C ARG A 42 3.26 4.61 25.69
N GLY A 43 2.98 3.34 25.41
CA GLY A 43 2.99 2.29 26.41
C GLY A 43 2.70 0.93 25.79
N VAL A 44 3.04 -0.14 26.50
CA VAL A 44 2.94 -1.52 26.01
C VAL A 44 1.50 -1.89 25.68
N ILE A 45 0.54 -1.50 26.52
CA ILE A 45 -0.88 -1.79 26.31
C ILE A 45 -1.42 -1.05 25.07
N THR A 46 -1.05 0.22 24.89
CA THR A 46 -1.43 1.02 23.73
C THR A 46 -0.87 0.43 22.44
N ASP A 47 0.38 -0.01 22.46
CA ASP A 47 1.03 -0.67 21.31
C ASP A 47 0.33 -1.98 20.95
N LEU A 48 0.06 -2.83 21.94
CA LEU A 48 -0.66 -4.09 21.74
C LEU A 48 -2.02 -3.85 21.08
N LYS A 49 -2.81 -2.90 21.62
CA LYS A 49 -4.12 -2.52 21.07
C LYS A 49 -4.01 -2.03 19.63
N HIS A 50 -3.06 -1.14 19.35
CA HIS A 50 -2.82 -0.64 17.99
C HIS A 50 -2.49 -1.77 17.02
N ARG A 51 -1.57 -2.67 17.39
CA ARG A 51 -1.16 -3.80 16.55
C ARG A 51 -2.31 -4.76 16.25
N ASN A 52 -3.14 -5.08 17.26
CA ASN A 52 -4.30 -5.94 17.07
C ASN A 52 -5.32 -5.27 16.13
N TYR A 53 -5.63 -4.00 16.34
CA TYR A 53 -6.52 -3.24 15.47
C TYR A 53 -6.02 -3.18 14.01
N VAL A 54 -4.73 -2.92 13.80
CA VAL A 54 -4.15 -2.92 12.44
C VAL A 54 -4.24 -4.31 11.80
N LYS A 55 -3.98 -5.39 12.57
CA LYS A 55 -4.15 -6.76 12.07
C LYS A 55 -5.59 -7.03 11.63
N GLU A 56 -6.58 -6.61 12.40
CA GLU A 56 -8.00 -6.76 12.06
C GLU A 56 -8.38 -5.98 10.79
N ILE A 57 -7.90 -4.73 10.65
CA ILE A 57 -8.10 -3.95 9.43
C ILE A 57 -7.47 -4.64 8.22
N VAL A 58 -6.25 -5.16 8.37
CA VAL A 58 -5.59 -5.86 7.26
C VAL A 58 -6.37 -7.12 6.90
N ALA A 59 -6.75 -7.93 7.90
CA ALA A 59 -7.55 -9.14 7.67
C ALA A 59 -8.87 -8.84 6.96
N SER A 60 -9.57 -7.77 7.32
CA SER A 60 -10.83 -7.38 6.65
C SER A 60 -10.62 -6.85 5.23
N LYS A 61 -9.45 -6.28 4.91
CA LYS A 61 -9.12 -5.79 3.56
C LYS A 61 -8.60 -6.87 2.60
N VAL A 62 -8.18 -8.02 3.12
CA VAL A 62 -7.78 -9.15 2.29
C VAL A 62 -9.04 -9.76 1.68
N SER A 63 -9.41 -9.27 0.50
CA SER A 63 -10.29 -10.03 -0.39
C SER A 63 -9.50 -11.23 -0.92
N SER A 64 -10.11 -12.42 -0.90
CA SER A 64 -9.49 -13.70 -1.27
C SER A 64 -8.87 -13.71 -2.69
N ASN A 65 -9.29 -12.77 -3.53
CA ASN A 65 -8.90 -12.65 -4.92
C ASN A 65 -7.96 -11.47 -5.19
N GLN A 66 -7.16 -11.00 -4.24
CA GLN A 66 -6.12 -9.99 -4.53
C GLN A 66 -4.81 -10.60 -5.02
N CYS A 67 -4.19 -9.92 -5.99
CA CYS A 67 -2.91 -10.31 -6.56
C CYS A 67 -1.79 -10.10 -5.52
N PRO A 68 -1.00 -11.14 -5.19
CA PRO A 68 0.06 -11.03 -4.18
C PRO A 68 1.22 -10.13 -4.61
N ARG A 69 1.32 -9.79 -5.90
CA ARG A 69 2.41 -8.97 -6.45
C ARG A 69 2.09 -7.49 -6.51
N CYS A 70 0.84 -7.10 -6.73
CA CYS A 70 0.48 -5.70 -6.97
C CYS A 70 -0.79 -5.23 -6.25
N GLY A 71 -1.48 -6.13 -5.53
CA GLY A 71 -2.70 -5.80 -4.80
C GLY A 71 -3.97 -5.61 -5.65
N SER A 72 -3.86 -5.59 -6.98
CA SER A 72 -5.03 -5.55 -7.87
C SER A 72 -5.81 -6.86 -7.84
N GLU A 73 -7.08 -6.83 -8.22
CA GLU A 73 -7.91 -8.04 -8.27
C GLU A 73 -7.34 -9.14 -9.19
N MET A 74 -7.63 -10.38 -8.86
CA MET A 74 -7.39 -11.57 -9.66
C MET A 74 -8.71 -12.00 -10.28
N VAL A 75 -8.65 -12.29 -11.57
CA VAL A 75 -9.79 -12.73 -12.37
C VAL A 75 -9.54 -14.14 -12.87
N LEU A 76 -10.60 -14.95 -12.95
CA LEU A 76 -10.52 -16.30 -13.48
C LEU A 76 -10.29 -16.20 -15.00
N ARG A 77 -9.25 -16.88 -15.49
CA ARG A 77 -8.88 -16.92 -16.91
C ARG A 77 -8.71 -18.36 -17.34
N GLU A 78 -8.91 -18.62 -18.62
CA GLU A 78 -8.78 -19.94 -19.21
C GLU A 78 -7.66 -19.96 -20.25
N THR A 79 -6.89 -21.04 -20.25
CA THR A 79 -5.79 -21.25 -21.19
C THR A 79 -6.38 -21.63 -22.56
N LYS A 80 -6.10 -20.81 -23.59
CA LYS A 80 -6.69 -20.99 -24.94
C LYS A 80 -5.84 -21.81 -25.92
N ARG A 81 -4.60 -22.16 -25.56
CA ARG A 81 -3.62 -22.82 -26.45
C ARG A 81 -2.65 -23.71 -25.66
N GLY A 82 -2.09 -24.72 -26.32
CA GLY A 82 -1.08 -25.63 -25.77
C GLY A 82 -1.67 -26.81 -24.99
N GLU A 83 -0.80 -27.56 -24.30
CA GLU A 83 -1.14 -28.78 -23.55
C GLU A 83 -2.13 -28.57 -22.40
N ASN A 84 -2.27 -27.33 -21.92
CA ASN A 84 -3.15 -26.97 -20.81
C ASN A 84 -4.45 -26.28 -21.28
N ILE A 85 -4.84 -26.46 -22.55
CA ILE A 85 -6.07 -25.88 -23.09
C ILE A 85 -7.30 -26.27 -22.25
N GLY A 86 -8.17 -25.30 -21.96
CA GLY A 86 -9.33 -25.52 -21.10
C GLY A 86 -9.07 -25.38 -19.59
N LYS A 87 -7.81 -25.39 -19.14
CA LYS A 87 -7.51 -25.21 -17.70
C LYS A 87 -7.71 -23.76 -17.28
N GLN A 88 -8.38 -23.57 -16.14
CA GLN A 88 -8.62 -22.28 -15.52
C GLN A 88 -7.54 -21.92 -14.50
N PHE A 89 -7.22 -20.64 -14.38
CA PHE A 89 -6.28 -20.10 -13.40
C PHE A 89 -6.68 -18.68 -12.98
N TRP A 90 -6.26 -18.26 -11.79
CA TRP A 90 -6.40 -16.88 -11.36
C TRP A 90 -5.28 -16.03 -11.99
N GLY A 91 -5.64 -15.10 -12.85
CA GLY A 91 -4.71 -14.13 -13.45
C GLY A 91 -4.93 -12.73 -12.90
N CYS A 92 -3.87 -11.94 -12.72
CA CYS A 92 -4.02 -10.55 -12.32
C CYS A 92 -4.82 -9.73 -13.36
N SER A 93 -5.77 -8.92 -12.89
CA SER A 93 -6.59 -8.04 -13.74
C SER A 93 -5.76 -7.03 -14.53
N THR A 94 -4.61 -6.61 -14.01
CA THR A 94 -3.72 -5.62 -14.64
C THR A 94 -2.73 -6.21 -15.64
N PHE A 95 -2.88 -7.46 -16.04
CA PHE A 95 -2.13 -8.01 -17.17
C PHE A 95 -2.29 -7.11 -18.43
N PRO A 96 -1.21 -6.77 -19.16
CA PRO A 96 0.14 -7.37 -19.13
C PRO A 96 1.13 -6.75 -18.14
N LYS A 97 0.76 -5.67 -17.43
CA LYS A 97 1.66 -4.95 -16.50
C LYS A 97 2.04 -5.82 -15.29
N CYS A 98 1.10 -6.61 -14.80
CA CYS A 98 1.34 -7.64 -13.79
C CYS A 98 1.05 -9.03 -14.36
N ARG A 99 2.06 -9.91 -14.36
CA ARG A 99 1.96 -11.29 -14.86
C ARG A 99 1.83 -12.34 -13.75
N ALA A 100 1.43 -11.92 -12.55
CA ALA A 100 1.19 -12.85 -11.45
C ALA A 100 0.00 -13.76 -11.80
N VAL A 101 0.18 -15.05 -11.56
CA VAL A 101 -0.82 -16.10 -11.74
C VAL A 101 -0.86 -16.95 -10.47
N LYS A 102 -2.03 -17.49 -10.16
CA LYS A 102 -2.23 -18.47 -9.09
C LYS A 102 -3.04 -19.62 -9.68
N GLN A 103 -2.57 -20.85 -9.48
CA GLN A 103 -3.29 -22.03 -9.95
C GLN A 103 -4.62 -22.14 -9.21
N LEU A 104 -5.65 -22.60 -9.93
CA LEU A 104 -6.86 -23.09 -9.30
C LEU A 104 -6.48 -24.46 -8.71
N ASN A 105 -6.43 -24.56 -7.39
CA ASN A 105 -6.22 -25.86 -6.72
C ASN A 105 -7.42 -26.77 -6.95
#